data_AF-A0A3A0AB77-F1
#
_entry.id   AF-A0A3A0AB77-F1
#
_cell.length_a   1.000
_cell.length_b   1.000
_cell.length_c   1.000
_cell.angle_alpha   90.00
_cell.angle_beta   90.00
_cell.angle_gamma   90.00
#
_symmetry.space_group_name_H-M   'P 1'
#
loop_
_entity.id
_entity.type
_entity.pdbx_description
1 polymer ?
#
loop_
_entity_poly.entity_id
_entity_poly.type
_entity_poly.pdbx_seq_one_letter_code
_entity_poly.pdbx_strand_id
1 'polypeptide(L)' 'MIRVPDATHDILRELAAETGRSMQDLLVQAVEELRRQHIFDLANAAYAAMRENSDEWQEELRERRLWDATLADGLEVE' A
#
# COMPACT_ATOMS: atom_id res chain seq x y z
N MET A 1 -8.47 -14.20 21.72
CA MET A 1 -9.48 -14.60 20.72
C MET A 1 -10.26 -13.36 20.34
N ILE A 2 -10.28 -12.98 19.06
CA ILE A 2 -11.04 -11.82 18.57
C ILE A 2 -12.41 -12.34 18.11
N ARG A 3 -13.50 -11.73 18.59
CA ARG A 3 -14.84 -12.11 18.17
C ARG A 3 -15.20 -11.36 16.88
N VAL A 4 -15.58 -12.11 15.86
CA VAL A 4 -16.08 -11.57 14.59
C VAL A 4 -17.56 -11.93 14.43
N PRO A 5 -18.35 -11.16 13.65
CA PRO A 5 -19.70 -11.55 13.29
C PRO A 5 -19.73 -12.89 12.55
N ASP A 6 -20.83 -13.64 12.68
CA ASP A 6 -20.97 -14.97 12.07
C ASP A 6 -20.77 -14.92 10.55
N ALA A 7 -21.28 -13.88 9.88
CA ALA A 7 -21.08 -13.68 8.45
C ALA A 7 -19.59 -13.55 8.06
N THR A 8 -18.78 -12.85 8.86
CA THR A 8 -17.33 -12.73 8.60
C THR A 8 -16.62 -14.07 8.81
N HIS A 9 -17.04 -14.83 9.82
CA HIS A 9 -16.52 -16.16 10.06
C HIS A 9 -16.84 -17.12 8.90
N ASP A 10 -18.07 -17.08 8.37
CA ASP A 10 -18.48 -17.90 7.24
C ASP A 10 -17.67 -17.59 5.98
N ILE A 11 -17.46 -16.30 5.67
CA ILE A 11 -16.60 -15.87 4.55
C ILE A 11 -15.16 -16.40 4.72
N LEU A 12 -14.58 -16.27 5.92
CA LEU A 12 -13.21 -16.77 6.17
C LEU A 12 -13.12 -18.28 6.00
N ARG A 13 -14.15 -19.02 6.41
CA ARG A 13 -14.22 -20.47 6.25
C ARG A 13 -14.33 -20.88 4.77
N GLU A 14 -15.13 -20.19 3.98
CA GLU A 14 -15.27 -20.43 2.55
C GLU A 14 -13.95 -20.16 1.82
N LEU A 15 -13.32 -19.01 2.08
CA LEU A 15 -12.02 -18.67 1.51
C LEU A 15 -10.92 -19.66 1.93
N ALA A 16 -10.95 -20.14 3.18
CA ALA A 16 -10.01 -21.17 3.65
C ALA A 16 -10.17 -22.47 2.86
N ALA A 17 -11.41 -22.89 2.60
CA ALA A 17 -11.70 -24.09 1.81
C ALA A 17 -11.25 -23.93 0.34
N GLU A 18 -11.50 -22.77 -0.27
CA GLU A 18 -11.13 -22.50 -1.67
C GLU A 18 -9.62 -22.36 -1.88
N THR A 19 -8.93 -21.72 -0.92
CA THR A 19 -7.49 -21.42 -1.05
C THR A 19 -6.58 -22.49 -0.45
N GLY A 20 -7.15 -23.47 0.28
CA GLY A 20 -6.38 -24.51 0.99
C GLY A 20 -5.56 -23.98 2.16
N ARG A 21 -5.91 -22.80 2.70
CA ARG A 21 -5.19 -22.11 3.78
C ARG A 21 -6.00 -22.08 5.06
N SER A 22 -5.33 -21.90 6.20
CA SER A 22 -6.06 -21.75 7.46
C SER A 22 -6.77 -20.40 7.53
N MET A 23 -7.91 -20.33 8.23
CA MET A 23 -8.60 -19.06 8.49
C MET A 23 -7.70 -18.05 9.23
N GLN A 24 -6.76 -18.53 10.05
CA GLN A 24 -5.80 -17.69 10.74
C GLN A 24 -4.80 -17.05 9.77
N ASP A 25 -4.25 -17.82 8.82
CA ASP A 25 -3.33 -17.30 7.81
C ASP A 25 -4.01 -16.26 6.90
N LEU A 26 -5.27 -16.50 6.56
CA LEU A 26 -6.08 -15.55 5.79
C LEU A 26 -6.33 -14.26 6.56
N LEU A 27 -6.63 -14.36 7.86
CA LEU A 27 -6.82 -13.18 8.71
C LEU A 27 -5.53 -12.36 8.84
N VAL A 28 -4.37 -13.02 9.04
CA VAL A 28 -3.06 -12.35 9.07
C VAL A 28 -2.80 -11.61 7.76
N GLN A 29 -3.04 -12.27 6.62
CA GLN A 29 -2.87 -11.62 5.33
C GLN A 29 -3.83 -10.44 5.12
N ALA A 30 -5.09 -10.59 5.50
CA ALA A 30 -6.09 -9.53 5.34
C ALA A 30 -5.70 -8.27 6.13
N VAL A 31 -5.17 -8.45 7.36
CA VAL A 31 -4.66 -7.34 8.17
C VAL A 31 -3.43 -6.71 7.52
N GLU A 32 -2.50 -7.50 7.00
CA GLU A 32 -1.32 -6.96 6.31
C GLU A 32 -1.67 -6.20 5.03
N GLU A 33 -2.66 -6.67 4.26
CA GLU A 33 -3.17 -5.94 3.09
C GLU A 33 -3.81 -4.61 3.51
N LEU A 34 -4.69 -4.63 4.51
CA LEU A 34 -5.32 -3.42 5.05
C LEU A 34 -4.26 -2.42 5.55
N ARG A 35 -3.21 -2.91 6.22
CA ARG A 35 -2.11 -2.07 6.70
C ARG A 35 -1.35 -1.42 5.55
N ARG A 36 -1.01 -2.18 4.50
CA ARG A 36 -0.34 -1.62 3.31
C ARG A 36 -1.22 -0.59 2.62
N GLN A 37 -2.49 -0.90 2.41
CA GLN A 37 -3.43 0.03 1.79
C GLN A 37 -3.56 1.32 2.59
N HIS A 38 -3.68 1.22 3.92
CA HIS A 38 -3.75 2.40 4.78
C HIS A 38 -2.51 3.30 4.67
N ILE A 39 -1.31 2.71 4.58
CA ILE A 39 -0.07 3.48 4.38
C ILE A 39 -0.10 4.23 3.03
N PHE A 40 -0.54 3.58 1.96
CA PHE A 40 -0.68 4.22 0.66
C PHE A 40 -1.73 5.31 0.65
N ASP A 41 -2.87 5.11 1.32
CA ASP A 41 -3.92 6.14 1.44
C ASP A 41 -3.39 7.38 2.17
N LEU A 42 -2.63 7.21 3.24
CA LEU A 42 -1.99 8.31 3.96
C LEU A 42 -0.96 9.04 3.10
N ALA A 43 -0.11 8.29 2.39
CA ALA A 43 0.88 8.89 1.48
C ALA A 43 0.20 9.68 0.37
N ASN A 44 -0.82 9.10 -0.27
CA ASN A 44 -1.59 9.76 -1.33
C ASN A 44 -2.27 11.03 -0.82
N ALA A 45 -2.88 10.99 0.37
CA ALA A 45 -3.49 12.16 0.99
C ALA A 45 -2.46 13.27 1.27
N ALA A 46 -1.27 12.91 1.76
CA ALA A 46 -0.19 13.88 1.98
C ALA A 46 0.28 14.53 0.67
N TYR A 47 0.49 13.74 -0.40
CA TYR A 47 0.83 14.29 -1.72
C TYR A 47 -0.28 15.13 -2.33
N ALA A 48 -1.55 14.76 -2.12
CA ALA A 48 -2.70 15.55 -2.58
C ALA A 48 -2.76 16.91 -1.88
N ALA A 49 -2.60 16.93 -0.54
CA ALA A 49 -2.55 18.17 0.23
C ALA A 49 -1.34 19.05 -0.18
N MET A 50 -0.17 18.45 -0.39
CA MET A 50 1.01 19.16 -0.86
C MET A 50 0.81 19.77 -2.25
N ARG A 51 0.09 19.10 -3.15
CA ARG A 51 -0.24 19.63 -4.50
C ARG A 51 -1.13 20.86 -4.46
N GLU A 52 -1.94 21.03 -3.42
CA GLU A 52 -2.76 22.24 -3.23
C GLU A 52 -1.90 23.45 -2.83
N ASN A 53 -0.70 23.21 -2.26
CA ASN A 53 0.29 24.24 -1.97
C ASN A 53 1.28 24.38 -3.13
N SER A 54 1.12 25.44 -3.93
CA SER A 54 1.95 25.66 -5.12
C SER A 54 3.46 25.70 -4.83
N ASP A 55 3.90 26.27 -3.71
CA ASP A 55 5.33 26.42 -3.43
C ASP A 55 5.97 25.08 -3.02
N GLU A 56 5.33 24.34 -2.12
CA GLU A 56 5.77 23.00 -1.71
C GLU A 56 5.73 22.01 -2.88
N TRP A 57 4.72 22.10 -3.75
CA TRP A 57 4.63 21.26 -4.93
C TRP A 57 5.75 21.54 -5.95
N GLN A 58 6.10 22.81 -6.17
CA GLN A 58 7.23 23.15 -7.05
C GLN A 58 8.58 22.70 -6.47
N GLU A 59 8.73 22.71 -5.14
CA GLU A 59 9.89 22.16 -4.45
C GLU A 59 10.03 20.65 -4.72
N GLU A 60 8.97 19.86 -4.47
CA GLU A 60 8.98 18.42 -4.75
C GLU A 60 9.31 18.13 -6.22
N LEU A 61 8.70 18.84 -7.16
CA LEU A 61 8.95 18.63 -8.59
C LEU A 61 10.38 18.97 -9.00
N ARG A 62 11.02 19.92 -8.32
CA ARG A 62 12.43 20.26 -8.57
C ARG A 62 13.35 19.20 -7.97
N GLU A 63 13.06 18.75 -6.76
CA GLU A 63 13.78 17.64 -6.15
C GLU A 63 13.67 16.38 -7.01
N ARG A 64 12.45 15.98 -7.42
CA ARG A 64 12.25 14.80 -8.25
C ARG A 64 13.02 14.86 -9.57
N ARG A 65 13.07 16.03 -10.21
CA ARG A 65 13.90 16.26 -11.41
C ARG A 65 15.40 16.16 -11.15
N LEU A 66 15.87 16.49 -9.94
CA LEU A 66 17.27 16.29 -9.58
C LEU A 66 17.60 14.80 -9.47
N TRP A 67 16.68 14.01 -8.91
CA TRP A 67 16.83 12.54 -8.83
C TRP A 67 16.81 11.85 -10.19
N ASP A 68 16.16 12.42 -11.21
CA ASP A 68 16.19 11.88 -12.58
C ASP A 68 17.63 11.79 -13.15
N ALA A 69 18.57 12.60 -12.64
CA ALA A 69 19.98 12.54 -13.06
C ALA A 69 20.66 11.20 -12.70
N THR A 70 20.19 10.50 -11.67
CA THR A 70 20.74 9.19 -11.26
C THR A 70 19.94 8.02 -11.83
N LEU A 71 18.97 8.26 -12.72
CA LEU A 71 18.10 7.22 -13.27
C LEU A 71 18.87 6.17 -14.09
N ALA A 72 19.96 6.59 -14.76
CA ALA A 72 20.79 5.72 -15.59
C ALA A 72 21.99 5.11 -14.84
N ASP A 73 22.17 5.43 -13.55
CA ASP A 73 23.30 4.95 -12.79
C ASP A 73 23.26 3.42 -12.66
N GLY A 74 24.35 2.76 -13.10
CA GLY A 74 24.46 1.30 -13.06
C GLY A 74 23.76 0.55 -14.20
N LEU A 75 23.17 1.26 -15.18
CA LEU A 75 22.72 0.64 -16.43
C LEU A 75 23.90 0.51 -17.40
N GLU A 76 24.16 -0.71 -17.89
CA GLU A 76 25.06 -0.92 -19.02
C GLU A 76 24.37 -0.41 -20.30
N VAL A 77 25.10 0.38 -21.10
CA VAL A 77 24.61 0.83 -22.40
C VAL A 77 24.74 -0.37 -23.36
N GLU A 78 23.61 -0.91 -23.84
CA GLU A 78 23.59 -1.92 -24.93
C GLU A 78 24.24 -1.41 -26.22
#